data_AF-A0A516PVY4-F1
#
_entry.id   AF-A0A516PVY4-F1
#
_cell.length_a   1.000
_cell.length_b   1.000
_cell.length_c   1.000
_cell.angle_alpha   90.00
_cell.angle_beta   90.00
_cell.angle_gamma   90.00
#
_symmetry.space_group_name_H-M   'P 1'
#
loop_
_entity.id
_entity.type
_entity.pdbx_description
1 polymer ?
#
loop_
_entity_poly.entity_id
_entity_poly.type
_entity_poly.pdbx_seq_one_letter_code
_entity_poly.pdbx_strand_id
1 'polypeptide(L)'
;MSDDPFDPFDESGDYGVRSPDPSEVSRLQIEVRSLRDTVNQQNRAIEAIDGVLGRLVDVREGELRTAPWCYHQPPPMKDVDVLPTWVAWFNLRYAPQEQTKRIPYCWEQHGGLAAEIATLAFAWRRAFNDAKSNSDAAQMWHDRWLPGFLQRMRQWAPADCFDGSHRAPRDEVPAPFTVSEQDGASP
;
A
#
# COMPACT_ATOMS: atom_id res chain seq x y z
N MET A 1 -40.52 3.16 -85.78
CA MET A 1 -40.46 4.57 -86.20
C MET A 1 -41.48 5.31 -85.37
N SER A 2 -41.17 6.12 -84.36
CA SER A 2 -39.95 6.52 -83.65
C SER A 2 -40.49 7.20 -82.37
N ASP A 3 -40.10 6.74 -81.19
CA ASP A 3 -39.04 7.29 -80.32
C ASP A 3 -39.44 8.59 -79.59
N ASP A 4 -39.62 8.40 -78.27
CA ASP A 4 -39.62 9.33 -77.12
C ASP A 4 -38.37 10.26 -77.09
N PRO A 5 -38.20 11.30 -76.22
CA PRO A 5 -38.58 11.28 -74.80
C PRO A 5 -38.94 12.62 -74.07
N PHE A 6 -39.73 12.46 -73.01
CA PHE A 6 -39.49 12.96 -71.65
C PHE A 6 -38.25 13.87 -71.47
N ASP A 7 -38.45 15.11 -70.99
CA ASP A 7 -37.38 16.03 -70.57
C ASP A 7 -37.36 16.11 -69.03
N PRO A 8 -36.45 15.39 -68.33
CA PRO A 8 -36.47 15.27 -66.89
C PRO A 8 -35.31 16.03 -66.24
N PHE A 9 -35.00 17.27 -66.64
CA PHE A 9 -33.96 18.04 -65.97
C PHE A 9 -34.24 19.55 -65.97
N ASP A 10 -35.09 20.01 -65.04
CA ASP A 10 -34.88 21.35 -64.45
C ASP A 10 -33.81 21.21 -63.35
N GLU A 11 -32.56 21.10 -63.81
CA GLU A 11 -31.35 20.98 -62.98
C GLU A 11 -30.78 22.37 -62.67
N SER A 12 -31.64 23.35 -62.39
CA SER A 12 -31.22 24.66 -61.89
C SER A 12 -31.28 24.76 -60.36
N GLY A 13 -31.10 23.61 -59.70
CA GLY A 13 -30.55 23.58 -58.35
C GLY A 13 -29.06 23.87 -58.44
N ASP A 14 -28.70 25.15 -58.40
CA ASP A 14 -27.36 25.61 -58.01
C ASP A 14 -27.09 25.07 -56.59
N TYR A 15 -26.68 23.80 -56.51
CA TYR A 15 -25.92 23.29 -55.39
C TYR A 15 -24.56 23.95 -55.49
N GLY A 16 -24.52 25.25 -55.21
CA GLY A 16 -23.31 26.01 -55.02
C GLY A 16 -22.55 25.34 -53.89
N VAL A 17 -21.71 24.37 -54.25
CA VAL A 17 -20.69 23.83 -53.37
C VAL A 17 -19.76 25.01 -53.16
N ARG A 18 -20.08 25.81 -52.14
CA ARG A 18 -19.28 26.94 -51.70
C ARG A 18 -17.89 26.37 -51.42
N SER A 19 -16.96 26.63 -52.34
CA SER A 19 -15.60 26.12 -52.22
C SER A 19 -15.08 26.60 -50.87
N PRO A 20 -14.59 25.70 -50.01
CA PRO A 20 -14.22 26.06 -48.66
C PRO A 20 -13.14 27.14 -48.69
N ASP A 21 -13.33 28.19 -47.89
CA ASP A 21 -12.40 29.30 -47.81
C ASP A 21 -11.00 28.76 -47.43
N PRO A 22 -9.96 29.01 -48.25
CA PRO A 22 -8.60 28.53 -47.97
C PRO A 22 -8.09 28.94 -46.58
N SER A 23 -8.55 30.06 -46.04
CA SER A 23 -8.18 30.56 -44.71
C SER A 23 -8.83 29.75 -43.58
N GLU A 24 -10.09 29.34 -43.75
CA GLU A 24 -10.81 28.47 -42.80
C GLU A 24 -10.22 27.05 -42.78
N VAL A 25 -9.91 26.50 -43.96
CA VAL A 25 -9.24 25.20 -44.09
C VAL A 25 -7.89 25.20 -43.38
N SER A 26 -7.11 26.27 -43.57
CA SER A 26 -5.81 26.43 -42.92
C SER A 26 -5.93 26.52 -41.40
N ARG A 27 -6.94 27.24 -40.87
CA ARG A 27 -7.20 27.33 -39.44
C ARG A 27 -7.55 25.98 -38.83
N LEU A 28 -8.45 25.23 -39.47
CA LEU A 28 -8.85 23.90 -39.01
C LEU A 28 -7.68 22.90 -39.05
N GLN A 29 -6.81 22.98 -40.06
CA GLN A 29 -5.61 22.14 -40.12
C GLN A 29 -4.64 22.39 -38.95
N ILE A 30 -4.49 23.65 -38.53
CA ILE A 30 -3.69 24.02 -37.37
C ILE A 30 -4.32 23.47 -36.09
N GLU A 31 -5.63 23.62 -35.92
CA GLU A 31 -6.37 23.14 -34.75
C GLU A 31 -6.31 21.62 -34.63
N VAL A 32 -6.52 20.89 -35.73
CA VAL A 32 -6.39 19.42 -35.77
C VAL A 32 -4.97 18.98 -35.44
N ARG A 33 -3.94 19.70 -35.91
CA ARG A 33 -2.55 19.42 -35.55
C ARG A 33 -2.32 19.61 -34.06
N SER A 34 -2.79 20.73 -33.49
CA SER A 34 -2.69 21.02 -32.06
C SER A 34 -3.38 19.94 -31.21
N LEU A 35 -4.60 19.53 -31.59
CA LEU A 35 -5.32 18.47 -30.88
C LEU A 35 -4.58 17.14 -30.94
N ARG A 36 -4.03 16.78 -32.10
CA ARG A 36 -3.23 15.56 -32.25
C ARG A 36 -1.99 15.60 -31.36
N ASP A 37 -1.32 16.74 -31.27
CA ASP A 37 -0.15 16.91 -30.41
C ASP A 37 -0.50 16.77 -28.92
N THR A 38 -1.64 17.34 -28.50
CA THR A 38 -2.16 17.19 -27.13
C THR A 38 -2.49 15.72 -26.82
N VAL A 39 -3.17 15.00 -27.71
CA VAL A 39 -3.48 13.57 -27.53
C VAL A 39 -2.20 12.74 -27.42
N ASN A 40 -1.22 13.01 -28.29
CA ASN A 40 0.09 12.33 -28.23
C ASN A 40 0.87 12.64 -26.94
N GLN A 41 0.71 13.85 -26.39
CA GLN A 41 1.28 14.20 -25.08
C GLN A 41 0.58 13.47 -23.94
N GLN A 42 -0.75 13.40 -23.97
CA GLN A 42 -1.54 12.68 -22.97
C GLN A 42 -1.24 11.18 -22.97
N ASN A 43 -1.15 10.55 -24.13
CA ASN A 43 -0.81 9.12 -24.24
C ASN A 43 0.56 8.82 -23.61
N ARG A 44 1.57 9.66 -23.89
CA ARG A 44 2.89 9.52 -23.27
C ARG A 44 2.86 9.70 -21.74
N ALA A 45 2.02 10.61 -21.24
CA ALA A 45 1.85 10.78 -19.80
C ALA A 45 1.15 9.56 -19.16
N ILE A 46 0.16 8.98 -19.83
CA ILE A 46 -0.53 7.75 -19.39
C ILE A 46 0.46 6.58 -19.33
N GLU A 47 1.26 6.37 -20.37
CA GLU A 47 2.29 5.32 -20.39
C GLU A 47 3.34 5.51 -19.28
N ALA A 48 3.74 6.76 -19.00
CA ALA A 48 4.66 7.06 -17.91
C ALA A 48 4.04 6.76 -16.53
N ILE A 49 2.76 7.10 -16.33
CA ILE A 49 2.02 6.79 -15.11
C ILE A 49 1.89 5.27 -14.95
N ASP A 50 1.52 4.54 -16.01
CA ASP A 50 1.40 3.09 -15.99
C ASP A 50 2.74 2.42 -15.63
N GLY A 51 3.85 2.90 -16.19
CA GLY A 51 5.18 2.42 -15.83
C GLY A 51 5.55 2.68 -14.36
N VAL A 52 5.13 3.81 -13.77
CA VAL A 52 5.32 4.08 -12.33
C VAL A 52 4.44 3.18 -11.48
N LEU A 53 3.16 3.04 -11.87
CA LEU A 53 2.20 2.18 -11.19
C LEU A 53 2.69 0.73 -11.21
N GLY A 54 3.14 0.19 -12.34
CA GLY A 54 3.70 -1.17 -12.41
C GLY A 54 4.83 -1.41 -11.41
N ARG A 55 5.75 -0.43 -11.23
CA ARG A 55 6.83 -0.54 -10.23
C ARG A 55 6.33 -0.49 -8.78
N LEU A 56 5.29 0.29 -8.50
CA LEU A 56 4.71 0.41 -7.16
C LEU A 56 3.80 -0.79 -6.82
N VAL A 57 3.06 -1.27 -7.81
CA VAL A 57 2.16 -2.43 -7.73
C VAL A 57 2.99 -3.70 -7.59
N ASP A 58 4.09 -3.88 -8.33
CA ASP A 58 5.00 -5.03 -8.12
C ASP A 58 5.50 -5.14 -6.67
N VAL A 59 5.57 -4.03 -5.92
CA VAL A 59 5.98 -4.04 -4.50
C VAL A 59 4.82 -4.41 -3.57
N ARG A 60 3.56 -4.20 -3.97
CA ARG A 60 2.37 -4.31 -3.11
C ARG A 60 1.38 -5.40 -3.51
N GLU A 61 1.38 -5.84 -4.75
CA GLU A 61 0.44 -6.83 -5.29
C GLU A 61 1.18 -8.08 -5.75
N GLY A 62 1.14 -9.08 -4.90
CA GLY A 62 0.73 -10.39 -5.35
C GLY A 62 -0.27 -10.91 -4.34
N GLU A 63 -1.16 -11.82 -4.76
CA GLU A 63 -2.01 -12.54 -3.82
C GLU A 63 -1.14 -13.07 -2.67
N LEU A 64 -1.58 -12.88 -1.42
CA LEU A 64 -0.93 -13.48 -0.27
C LEU A 64 -0.92 -14.99 -0.48
N ARG A 65 0.24 -15.52 -0.86
CA ARG A 65 0.45 -16.95 -1.08
C ARG A 65 1.27 -17.47 0.07
N THR A 66 0.69 -18.45 0.75
CA THR A 66 1.41 -19.25 1.72
C THR A 66 2.55 -19.98 1.03
N ALA A 67 3.76 -19.75 1.51
CA ALA A 67 4.93 -20.43 0.99
C ALA A 67 4.89 -21.93 1.32
N PRO A 68 5.42 -22.83 0.46
CA PRO A 68 5.41 -24.28 0.70
C PRO A 68 6.11 -24.71 1.99
N TRP A 69 7.10 -23.93 2.46
CA TRP A 69 7.82 -24.18 3.72
C TRP A 69 7.13 -23.61 4.96
N CYS A 70 5.99 -22.94 4.80
CA CYS A 70 5.21 -22.45 5.92
C CYS A 70 4.41 -23.60 6.56
N TYR A 71 5.04 -24.31 7.49
CA TYR A 71 4.41 -25.46 8.16
C TYR A 71 3.30 -25.05 9.14
N HIS A 72 3.35 -23.84 9.71
CA HIS A 72 2.31 -23.30 10.57
C HIS A 72 1.86 -21.93 10.07
N GLN A 73 0.58 -21.82 9.79
CA GLN A 73 -0.06 -20.57 9.45
C GLN A 73 -0.47 -19.82 10.72
N PRO A 74 -0.20 -18.50 10.84
CA PRO A 74 -0.91 -17.69 11.80
C PRO A 74 -2.40 -17.68 11.44
N PRO A 75 -3.30 -17.45 12.41
CA PRO A 75 -4.70 -17.23 12.12
C PRO A 75 -4.86 -16.13 11.06
N PRO A 76 -5.89 -16.19 10.20
CA PRO A 76 -6.07 -15.23 9.12
C PRO A 76 -6.12 -13.81 9.68
N MET A 77 -5.11 -13.02 9.35
CA MET A 77 -4.97 -11.63 9.77
C MET A 77 -5.87 -10.74 8.88
N LYS A 78 -7.19 -10.86 9.06
CA LYS A 78 -8.19 -9.98 8.41
C LYS A 78 -8.54 -8.88 9.41
N ASP A 79 -8.08 -7.64 9.15
CA ASP A 79 -8.42 -6.41 9.87
C ASP A 79 -7.86 -6.23 11.30
N VAL A 80 -8.19 -5.07 11.90
CA VAL A 80 -7.57 -4.23 12.98
C VAL A 80 -6.73 -4.93 14.06
N ASP A 81 -6.91 -6.22 14.30
CA ASP A 81 -6.24 -7.04 15.32
C ASP A 81 -5.13 -7.96 14.77
N VAL A 82 -4.48 -7.54 13.68
CA VAL A 82 -3.39 -8.28 13.01
C VAL A 82 -2.27 -8.66 14.00
N LEU A 83 -1.82 -7.69 14.81
CA LEU A 83 -0.70 -7.92 15.73
C LEU A 83 -1.10 -8.71 16.98
N PRO A 84 -2.20 -8.42 17.70
CA PRO A 84 -2.64 -9.26 18.83
C PRO A 84 -2.80 -10.74 18.45
N THR A 85 -3.41 -11.01 17.29
CA THR A 85 -3.60 -12.37 16.76
C THR A 85 -2.26 -13.04 16.46
N TRP A 86 -1.34 -12.31 15.82
CA TRP A 86 0.00 -12.80 15.54
C TRP A 86 0.81 -13.07 16.82
N VAL A 87 0.70 -12.20 17.83
CA VAL A 87 1.37 -12.36 19.13
C VAL A 87 0.87 -13.61 19.85
N ALA A 88 -0.44 -13.84 19.88
CA ALA A 88 -1.01 -15.05 20.48
C ALA A 88 -0.47 -16.32 19.79
N TRP A 89 -0.44 -16.32 18.46
CA TRP A 89 0.15 -17.41 17.67
C TRP A 89 1.66 -17.57 17.90
N PHE A 90 2.39 -16.47 17.96
CA PHE A 90 3.83 -16.46 18.23
C PHE A 90 4.14 -17.07 19.60
N ASN A 91 3.42 -16.65 20.64
CA ASN A 91 3.58 -17.19 21.99
C ASN A 91 3.23 -18.68 22.08
N LEU A 92 2.27 -19.15 21.27
CA LEU A 92 1.95 -20.57 21.19
C LEU A 92 3.08 -21.36 20.50
N ARG A 93 3.75 -20.77 19.51
CA ARG A 93 4.63 -21.52 18.59
C ARG A 93 6.12 -21.39 18.82
N TYR A 94 6.57 -20.20 19.20
CA TYR A 94 7.98 -19.82 19.30
C TYR A 94 8.43 -19.55 20.72
N ALA A 95 7.50 -19.29 21.66
CA ALA A 95 7.86 -19.21 23.06
C ALA A 95 7.88 -20.62 23.68
N PRO A 96 9.03 -21.10 24.19
CA PRO A 96 9.07 -22.36 24.94
C PRO A 96 8.22 -22.28 26.22
N GLN A 97 8.10 -23.41 26.94
CA GLN A 97 7.39 -23.46 28.24
C GLN A 97 7.90 -22.44 29.27
N GLU A 98 9.09 -21.88 29.05
CA GLU A 98 9.65 -20.80 29.86
C GLU A 98 8.90 -19.48 29.64
N GLN A 99 8.14 -19.07 30.66
CA GLN A 99 7.32 -17.86 30.65
C GLN A 99 8.12 -16.59 30.31
N THR A 100 9.41 -16.55 30.68
CA THR A 100 10.32 -15.42 30.45
C THR A 100 10.65 -15.15 28.97
N LYS A 101 10.23 -16.03 28.05
CA LYS A 101 10.41 -15.90 26.60
C LYS A 101 9.10 -15.62 25.86
N ARG A 102 7.99 -15.47 26.60
CA ARG A 102 6.70 -15.06 26.02
C ARG A 102 6.65 -13.55 25.89
N ILE A 103 6.03 -13.08 24.81
CA ILE A 103 5.61 -11.70 24.68
C ILE A 103 4.55 -11.42 25.77
N PRO A 104 4.73 -10.40 26.62
CA PRO A 104 3.84 -10.12 27.74
C PRO A 104 2.50 -9.56 27.25
N TYR A 105 1.43 -9.75 28.02
CA TYR A 105 0.09 -9.29 27.63
C TYR A 105 -0.01 -7.76 27.50
N CYS A 106 0.82 -7.01 28.24
CA CYS A 106 0.88 -5.55 28.21
C CYS A 106 1.77 -4.99 27.09
N TRP A 107 2.21 -5.81 26.12
CA TRP A 107 3.17 -5.40 25.09
C TRP A 107 2.79 -4.12 24.33
N GLU A 108 1.49 -3.87 24.13
CA GLU A 108 0.95 -2.68 23.46
C GLU A 108 1.23 -1.39 24.24
N GLN A 109 1.35 -1.48 25.57
CA GLN A 109 1.66 -0.35 26.46
C GLN A 109 3.15 0.03 26.41
N HIS A 110 3.98 -0.82 25.80
CA HIS A 110 5.42 -0.62 25.65
C HIS A 110 5.74 -0.28 24.20
N GLY A 111 5.69 1.02 23.83
CA GLY A 111 5.79 1.46 22.43
C GLY A 111 6.99 0.91 21.66
N GLY A 112 8.17 0.79 22.29
CA GLY A 112 9.34 0.18 21.66
C GLY A 112 9.21 -1.33 21.43
N LEU A 113 8.57 -2.04 22.37
CA LEU A 113 8.25 -3.47 22.21
C LEU A 113 7.21 -3.68 21.10
N ALA A 114 6.17 -2.85 21.07
CA ALA A 114 5.14 -2.91 20.03
C ALA A 114 5.72 -2.70 18.63
N ALA A 115 6.65 -1.76 18.47
CA ALA A 115 7.34 -1.53 17.19
C ALA A 115 8.22 -2.73 16.77
N GLU A 116 8.97 -3.33 17.70
CA GLU A 116 9.78 -4.52 17.44
C GLU A 116 8.92 -5.75 17.08
N ILE A 117 7.80 -5.95 17.78
CA ILE A 117 6.83 -7.00 17.45
C ILE A 117 6.26 -6.78 16.05
N ALA A 118 5.85 -5.55 15.72
CA ALA A 118 5.32 -5.23 14.40
C ALA A 118 6.34 -5.56 13.30
N THR A 119 7.58 -5.10 13.43
CA THR A 119 8.62 -5.38 12.44
C THR A 119 8.93 -6.87 12.31
N LEU A 120 8.99 -7.61 13.43
CA LEU A 120 9.19 -9.06 13.41
C LEU A 120 8.04 -9.82 12.72
N ALA A 121 6.79 -9.42 13.00
CA ALA A 121 5.59 -10.02 12.41
C ALA A 121 5.53 -9.80 10.90
N PHE A 122 5.83 -8.59 10.43
CA PHE A 122 5.85 -8.28 9.01
C PHE A 122 7.05 -8.93 8.28
N ALA A 123 8.20 -9.05 8.94
CA ALA A 123 9.33 -9.82 8.41
C ALA A 123 8.99 -11.32 8.26
N TRP A 124 8.27 -11.89 9.23
CA TRP A 124 7.73 -13.25 9.13
C TRP A 124 6.75 -13.34 7.94
N ARG A 125 5.79 -12.42 7.84
CA ARG A 125 4.81 -12.42 6.75
C ARG A 125 5.48 -12.37 5.38
N ARG A 126 6.50 -11.53 5.20
CA ARG A 126 7.28 -11.45 3.97
C ARG A 126 8.02 -12.76 3.63
N ALA A 127 8.44 -13.52 4.64
CA ALA A 127 9.19 -14.76 4.44
C ALA A 127 8.30 -15.99 4.20
N PHE A 128 7.05 -15.96 4.67
CA PHE A 128 6.17 -17.14 4.71
C PHE A 128 4.80 -16.96 4.04
N ASN A 129 4.34 -15.73 3.86
CA ASN A 129 2.98 -15.42 3.39
C ASN A 129 2.97 -14.12 2.56
N ASP A 130 3.70 -14.14 1.45
CA ASP A 130 3.87 -13.05 0.50
C ASP A 130 4.19 -13.65 -0.88
N ALA A 131 3.75 -13.01 -1.96
CA ALA A 131 4.02 -13.50 -3.31
C ALA A 131 5.53 -13.60 -3.63
N LYS A 132 6.37 -12.82 -2.93
CA LYS A 132 7.84 -12.83 -3.04
C LYS A 132 8.53 -13.59 -1.90
N SER A 133 7.80 -14.46 -1.20
CA SER A 133 8.37 -15.33 -0.17
C SER A 133 9.52 -16.15 -0.75
N ASN A 134 10.62 -16.23 -0.01
CA ASN A 134 11.78 -17.05 -0.37
C ASN A 134 12.33 -17.77 0.88
N SER A 135 12.90 -18.96 0.66
CA SER A 135 13.41 -19.82 1.73
C SER A 135 14.58 -19.19 2.49
N ASP A 136 15.39 -18.37 1.83
CA ASP A 136 16.53 -17.71 2.46
C ASP A 136 16.07 -16.68 3.50
N ALA A 137 15.03 -15.90 3.19
CA ALA A 137 14.39 -15.00 4.14
C ALA A 137 13.77 -15.76 5.31
N ALA A 138 13.17 -16.92 5.06
CA ALA A 138 12.63 -17.80 6.10
C ALA A 138 13.74 -18.37 7.01
N GLN A 139 14.88 -18.75 6.44
CA GLN A 139 16.04 -19.21 7.20
C GLN A 139 16.68 -18.07 7.99
N MET A 140 16.84 -16.89 7.37
CA MET A 140 17.31 -15.67 8.01
C MET A 140 16.42 -15.27 9.19
N TRP A 141 15.11 -15.44 9.06
CA TRP A 141 14.17 -15.16 10.14
C TRP A 141 14.41 -16.05 11.36
N HIS A 142 14.59 -17.37 11.14
CA HIS A 142 14.87 -18.30 12.23
C HIS A 142 16.29 -18.15 12.80
N ASP A 143 17.29 -17.84 11.97
CA ASP A 143 18.69 -17.76 12.37
C ASP A 143 19.06 -16.40 13.02
N ARG A 144 18.47 -15.30 12.54
CA ARG A 144 18.87 -13.93 12.95
C ARG A 144 17.74 -13.16 13.63
N TRP A 145 16.59 -13.03 12.98
CA TRP A 145 15.54 -12.12 13.44
C TRP A 145 14.88 -12.62 14.73
N LEU A 146 14.50 -13.90 14.79
CA LEU A 146 13.87 -14.49 15.96
C LEU A 146 14.81 -14.51 17.19
N PRO A 147 16.05 -15.04 17.13
CA PRO A 147 16.95 -15.01 18.28
C PRO A 147 17.30 -13.59 18.74
N GLY A 148 17.53 -12.68 17.79
CA GLY A 148 17.81 -11.28 18.08
C GLY A 148 16.65 -10.58 18.78
N PHE A 149 15.41 -10.82 18.34
CA PHE A 149 14.22 -10.32 19.03
C PHE A 149 14.12 -10.87 20.45
N LEU A 150 14.26 -12.19 20.64
CA LEU A 150 14.18 -12.81 21.97
C LEU A 150 15.22 -12.24 22.94
N GLN A 151 16.39 -11.83 22.44
CA GLN A 151 17.41 -11.16 23.23
C GLN A 151 17.05 -9.70 23.58
N ARG A 152 16.51 -8.94 22.62
CA ARG A 152 16.20 -7.51 22.79
C ARG A 152 14.87 -7.24 23.49
N MET A 153 13.91 -8.16 23.43
CA MET A 153 12.56 -7.99 23.97
C MET A 153 12.56 -7.48 25.43
N ARG A 154 13.48 -7.98 26.24
CA ARG A 154 13.64 -7.63 27.66
C ARG A 154 14.19 -6.22 27.91
N GLN A 155 14.68 -5.55 26.88
CA GLN A 155 15.18 -4.17 26.97
C GLN A 155 14.02 -3.16 26.90
N TRP A 156 12.85 -3.58 26.39
CA TRP A 156 11.71 -2.71 26.13
C TRP A 156 10.67 -2.66 27.24
N ALA A 157 10.71 -3.61 28.18
CA ALA A 157 9.76 -3.68 29.29
C ALA A 157 10.47 -4.15 30.58
N PRO A 158 10.01 -3.72 31.77
CA PRO A 158 10.51 -4.23 33.04
C PRO A 158 10.42 -5.76 33.17
N ALA A 159 11.28 -6.35 34.01
CA ALA A 159 11.29 -7.79 34.26
C ALA A 159 9.93 -8.34 34.73
N ASP A 160 9.24 -7.58 35.58
CA ASP A 160 7.91 -7.89 36.13
C ASP A 160 6.85 -8.14 35.04
N CYS A 161 7.05 -7.59 33.82
CA CYS A 161 6.14 -7.83 32.70
C CYS A 161 6.22 -9.27 32.17
N PHE A 162 7.35 -9.96 32.37
CA PHE A 162 7.63 -11.28 31.78
C PHE A 162 7.49 -12.45 32.76
N ASP A 163 7.55 -12.20 34.07
CA ASP A 163 7.57 -13.24 35.12
C ASP A 163 6.23 -13.44 35.83
N GLY A 164 5.20 -12.69 35.44
CA GLY A 164 3.86 -12.75 36.02
C GLY A 164 3.66 -11.88 37.27
N SER A 165 4.65 -11.07 37.66
CA SER A 165 4.57 -10.11 38.78
C SER A 165 4.17 -8.69 38.34
N HIS A 166 3.55 -8.56 37.15
CA HIS A 166 3.26 -7.29 36.50
C HIS A 166 2.58 -6.28 37.42
N ARG A 167 3.24 -5.14 37.65
CA ARG A 167 2.67 -4.00 38.37
C ARG A 167 1.91 -3.11 37.39
N ALA A 168 0.69 -2.72 37.75
CA ALA A 168 -0.09 -1.78 36.95
C ALA A 168 0.70 -0.47 36.75
N PRO A 169 0.46 0.26 35.63
CA PRO A 169 1.05 1.56 35.41
C PRO A 169 0.83 2.44 36.64
N ARG A 170 1.91 3.08 37.11
CA ARG A 170 1.77 4.14 38.10
C ARG A 170 1.04 5.29 37.41
N ASP A 171 -0.03 5.80 38.02
CA ASP A 171 -0.77 6.97 37.51
C ASP A 171 0.22 8.04 37.04
N GLU A 172 0.00 8.54 35.82
CA GLU A 172 0.91 9.46 35.14
C GLU A 172 1.19 10.70 36.02
N VAL A 173 2.47 10.92 36.31
CA VAL A 173 2.93 12.26 36.68
C VAL A 173 2.84 13.08 35.39
N PRO A 174 2.12 14.22 35.37
CA PRO A 174 1.93 15.00 34.15
C PRO A 174 3.29 15.36 33.54
N ALA A 175 3.39 15.18 32.22
CA ALA A 175 4.62 15.39 31.48
C ALA A 175 5.17 16.80 31.72
N PRO A 176 6.51 16.99 31.90
CA PRO A 176 7.11 18.31 32.13
C PRO A 176 6.96 19.30 30.98
N PHE A 177 6.48 18.84 29.82
CA PHE A 177 6.38 19.61 28.58
C PHE A 177 4.91 19.78 28.16
N THR A 178 4.08 20.31 29.05
CA THR A 178 2.91 21.05 28.57
C THR A 178 3.43 22.37 28.01
N VAL A 179 3.46 22.50 26.68
CA VAL A 179 3.64 23.81 26.05
C VAL A 179 2.45 24.64 26.52
N SER A 180 2.72 25.61 27.39
CA SER A 180 1.70 26.58 27.79
C SER A 180 1.29 27.33 26.54
N GLU A 181 0.08 27.05 26.07
CA GLU A 181 -0.64 27.89 25.14
C GLU A 181 -0.71 29.28 25.80
N GLN A 182 0.09 30.22 25.30
CA GLN A 182 0.04 31.59 25.78
C GLN A 182 -1.32 32.14 25.38
N ASP A 183 -2.17 32.32 26.38
CA ASP A 183 -3.40 33.09 26.31
C ASP A 183 -3.11 34.47 25.70
N GLY A 184 -3.40 34.59 24.40
CA GLY A 184 -3.61 35.87 23.76
C GLY A 184 -4.95 36.42 24.20
N ALA A 185 -4.99 37.06 25.37
CA ALA A 185 -6.07 37.95 25.78
C ALA A 185 -5.57 39.40 25.84
N SER A 186 -6.13 40.22 24.94
CA SER A 186 -5.95 41.67 24.75
C SER A 186 -6.20 42.52 26.01
N PRO A 187 -5.87 43.83 25.95
CA PRO A 187 -6.81 44.81 25.38
C PRO A 187 -6.27 45.58 24.18
#